data_AF-X2J3Z7-F1
#
_entry.id   AF-X2J3Z7-F1
#
_cell.length_a   1.000
_cell.length_b   1.000
_cell.length_c   1.000
_cell.angle_alpha   90.00
_cell.angle_beta   90.00
_cell.angle_gamma   90.00
#
_symmetry.space_group_name_H-M   'P 1'
#
loop_
_entity.id
_entity.type
_entity.pdbx_description
1 polymer ?
#
loop_
_entity_poly.entity_id
_entity_poly.type
_entity_poly.pdbx_seq_one_letter_code
_entity_poly.pdbx_strand_id
1 'polypeptide(L)'
;AIYGKGGIGKSTTTQNTVAGLAELGKKVLVVGCDPKADSTRLLLGGLAQKTVLDTLREEGEDVELDDVIKLGFKGTRCVESGGPEPGVGCAGRGIITSVNLLEQLGAYDQNLFQTDYVFYDVLGDVVCGGFAMPMREGKAQEIYIVCSGEMMAMYAANN
;
A
#
# COMPACT_ATOMS: atom_id res chain seq x y z
N ALA A 1 1.91 3.46 -8.45
CA ALA A 1 0.73 3.33 -7.58
C ALA A 1 -0.44 2.78 -8.37
N ILE A 2 -1.26 1.95 -7.74
CA ILE A 2 -2.44 1.32 -8.34
C ILE A 2 -3.69 1.96 -7.72
N TYR A 3 -4.55 2.52 -8.56
CA TYR A 3 -5.82 3.17 -8.17
C TYR A 3 -7.02 2.46 -8.81
N GLY A 4 -8.22 2.82 -8.36
CA GLY A 4 -9.49 2.43 -8.98
C GLY A 4 -10.63 2.45 -7.98
N LYS A 5 -11.84 2.19 -8.46
CA LYS A 5 -13.02 2.01 -7.58
C LYS A 5 -12.84 0.84 -6.60
N GLY A 6 -13.46 0.92 -5.43
CA GLY A 6 -13.61 -0.19 -4.51
C GLY A 6 -14.37 -1.36 -5.15
N GLY A 7 -13.97 -2.59 -4.82
CA GLY A 7 -14.61 -3.81 -5.35
C GLY A 7 -14.24 -4.19 -6.78
N ILE A 8 -13.39 -3.42 -7.47
CA ILE A 8 -13.00 -3.69 -8.88
C ILE A 8 -11.87 -4.73 -9.03
N GLY A 9 -11.40 -5.32 -7.93
CA GLY A 9 -10.29 -6.28 -7.94
C GLY A 9 -8.90 -5.66 -7.98
N LYS A 10 -8.74 -4.45 -7.44
CA LYS A 10 -7.47 -3.71 -7.38
C LYS A 10 -6.37 -4.48 -6.64
N SER A 11 -6.59 -4.78 -5.35
CA SER A 11 -5.64 -5.50 -4.52
C SER A 11 -5.32 -6.90 -5.05
N THR A 12 -6.31 -7.59 -5.64
CA THR A 12 -6.09 -8.89 -6.30
C THR A 12 -5.17 -8.75 -7.50
N THR A 13 -5.41 -7.75 -8.36
CA THR A 13 -4.57 -7.47 -9.53
C THR A 13 -3.16 -7.07 -9.11
N THR A 14 -3.02 -6.19 -8.11
CA THR A 14 -1.73 -5.74 -7.58
C THR A 14 -0.91 -6.92 -7.07
N GLN A 15 -1.49 -7.76 -6.20
CA GLN A 15 -0.76 -8.88 -5.59
C GLN A 15 -0.33 -9.94 -6.61
N ASN A 16 -1.17 -10.25 -7.60
CA ASN A 16 -0.79 -11.19 -8.66
C ASN A 16 0.27 -10.61 -9.61
N THR A 17 0.19 -9.31 -9.92
CA THR A 17 1.23 -8.63 -10.71
C THR A 17 2.57 -8.64 -9.97
N VAL A 18 2.56 -8.32 -8.67
CA VAL A 18 3.74 -8.37 -7.80
C VAL A 18 4.30 -9.80 -7.71
N ALA A 19 3.44 -10.80 -7.54
CA ALA A 19 3.87 -12.20 -7.53
C ALA A 19 4.58 -12.58 -8.84
N GLY A 20 4.01 -12.20 -10.00
CA GLY A 20 4.64 -12.41 -11.31
C GLY A 20 6.00 -11.72 -11.44
N LEU A 21 6.14 -10.47 -10.97
CA LEU A 21 7.42 -9.77 -10.93
C LEU A 21 8.44 -10.47 -10.02
N ALA A 22 8.00 -10.94 -8.86
CA ALA A 22 8.84 -11.71 -7.94
C ALA A 22 9.28 -13.05 -8.55
N GLU A 23 8.43 -13.69 -9.37
CA GLU A 23 8.83 -14.88 -10.13
C GLU A 23 9.93 -14.60 -11.16
N LEU A 24 9.93 -13.40 -11.73
CA LEU A 24 10.98 -12.90 -12.62
C LEU A 24 12.22 -12.39 -11.86
N GLY A 25 12.30 -12.64 -10.55
CA GLY A 25 13.43 -12.29 -9.70
C GLY A 25 13.49 -10.82 -9.28
N LYS A 26 12.39 -10.07 -9.44
CA LYS A 26 12.32 -8.67 -9.01
C LYS A 26 12.09 -8.56 -7.51
N LYS A 27 12.82 -7.65 -6.86
CA LYS A 27 12.66 -7.30 -5.46
C LYS A 27 11.60 -6.21 -5.33
N VAL A 28 10.47 -6.57 -4.72
CA VAL A 28 9.29 -5.70 -4.67
C VAL A 28 8.89 -5.38 -3.23
N LEU A 29 8.57 -4.12 -2.98
CA LEU A 29 7.88 -3.65 -1.78
C LEU A 29 6.43 -3.31 -2.11
N VAL A 30 5.49 -3.80 -1.32
CA VAL A 30 4.06 -3.49 -1.41
C VAL A 30 3.64 -2.73 -0.17
N VAL A 31 3.13 -1.51 -0.37
CA VAL A 31 2.56 -0.64 0.65
C VAL A 31 1.06 -0.56 0.42
N GLY A 32 0.30 -1.19 1.31
CA GLY A 32 -1.15 -1.08 1.32
C GLY A 32 -1.59 0.28 1.83
N CYS A 33 -2.28 1.04 1.00
CA CYS A 33 -2.81 2.38 1.29
C CYS A 33 -4.35 2.39 1.19
N ASP A 34 -4.98 1.24 1.45
CA ASP A 34 -6.42 1.07 1.60
C ASP A 34 -6.74 0.85 3.10
N PRO A 35 -7.67 1.62 3.70
CA PRO A 35 -8.10 1.42 5.09
C PRO A 35 -8.59 0.00 5.40
N LYS A 36 -8.97 -0.78 4.38
CA LYS A 36 -9.37 -2.19 4.52
C LYS A 36 -8.20 -3.10 4.95
N ALA A 37 -6.96 -2.69 4.70
CA ALA A 37 -5.74 -3.36 5.15
C ALA A 37 -5.61 -4.84 4.74
N ASP A 38 -6.00 -5.20 3.50
CA ASP A 38 -5.85 -6.55 2.94
C ASP A 38 -5.09 -6.58 1.60
N SER A 39 -4.36 -5.50 1.31
CA SER A 39 -3.55 -5.28 0.10
C SER A 39 -2.40 -6.28 -0.06
N THR A 40 -2.01 -6.95 1.02
CA THR A 40 -0.86 -7.87 1.11
C THR A 40 -1.25 -9.28 1.54
N ARG A 41 -2.54 -9.52 1.82
CA ARG A 41 -3.06 -10.76 2.41
C ARG A 41 -2.70 -12.01 1.58
N LEU A 42 -2.79 -11.96 0.26
CA LEU A 42 -2.48 -13.08 -0.63
C LEU A 42 -0.97 -13.34 -0.71
N LEU A 43 -0.15 -12.29 -0.73
CA LEU A 43 1.32 -12.42 -0.70
C LEU A 43 1.81 -13.04 0.62
N LEU A 44 1.10 -12.81 1.72
CA LEU A 44 1.38 -13.37 3.04
C LEU A 44 0.64 -14.69 3.33
N GLY A 45 0.09 -15.36 2.31
CA GLY A 45 -0.53 -16.68 2.47
C GLY A 45 -1.84 -16.68 3.29
N GLY A 46 -2.57 -15.57 3.28
CA GLY A 46 -3.83 -15.40 4.00
C GLY A 46 -3.71 -14.69 5.35
N LEU A 47 -2.49 -14.36 5.78
CA LEU A 47 -2.24 -13.61 7.01
C LEU A 47 -2.75 -12.16 6.87
N ALA A 48 -3.54 -11.72 7.86
CA ALA A 48 -3.82 -10.30 8.06
C ALA A 48 -2.73 -9.75 8.99
N GLN A 49 -1.77 -9.01 8.43
CA GLN A 49 -0.70 -8.42 9.22
C GLN A 49 -1.19 -7.21 10.02
N LYS A 50 -0.51 -6.91 11.13
CA LYS A 50 -0.71 -5.69 11.92
C LYS A 50 -0.31 -4.48 11.06
N THR A 51 -1.09 -3.40 11.14
CA THR A 51 -0.86 -2.21 10.30
C THR A 51 0.10 -1.24 10.97
N VAL A 52 0.73 -0.37 10.19
CA VAL A 52 1.63 0.68 10.69
C VAL A 52 0.94 1.56 11.74
N LEU A 53 -0.28 2.01 11.47
CA LEU A 53 -1.01 2.86 12.41
C LEU A 53 -1.42 2.13 13.68
N ASP A 54 -1.72 0.83 13.62
CA ASP A 54 -2.04 0.05 14.82
C ASP A 54 -0.78 -0.21 15.65
N THR A 55 0.35 -0.52 15.01
CA THR A 55 1.66 -0.64 15.67
C THR A 55 2.05 0.66 16.36
N LEU A 56 1.91 1.81 15.69
CA LEU A 56 2.19 3.12 16.26
C LEU A 56 1.31 3.46 17.48
N ARG A 57 0.05 2.99 17.50
CA ARG A 57 -0.84 3.19 18.67
C ARG A 57 -0.44 2.35 19.86
N GLU A 58 0.06 1.14 19.63
CA GLU A 58 0.44 0.20 20.69
C GLU A 58 1.84 0.48 21.24
N GLU A 59 2.80 0.80 20.36
CA GLU A 59 4.23 0.87 20.67
C GLU A 59 4.74 2.32 20.76
N GLY A 60 3.96 3.30 20.31
CA GLY A 60 4.34 4.71 20.35
C GLY A 60 5.40 5.05 19.29
N GLU A 61 6.49 5.69 19.70
CA GLU A 61 7.57 6.12 18.78
C GLU A 61 8.66 5.04 18.60
N ASP A 62 8.65 3.98 19.40
CA ASP A 62 9.67 2.91 19.39
C ASP A 62 9.38 1.82 18.33
N VAL A 63 8.76 2.19 17.20
CA VAL A 63 8.41 1.25 16.12
C VAL A 63 9.62 0.97 15.24
N GLU A 64 9.97 -0.30 15.07
CA GLU A 64 11.03 -0.74 14.17
C GLU A 64 10.47 -1.26 12.84
N LEU A 65 11.34 -1.35 11.83
CA LEU A 65 10.92 -1.77 10.48
C LEU A 65 10.34 -3.20 10.44
N ASP A 66 10.88 -4.09 11.27
CA ASP A 66 10.49 -5.51 11.33
C ASP A 66 9.12 -5.73 12.00
N ASP A 67 8.64 -4.73 12.76
CA ASP A 67 7.31 -4.77 13.38
C ASP A 67 6.21 -4.61 12.32
N VAL A 68 6.48 -3.81 11.29
CA VAL A 68 5.51 -3.41 10.27
C VAL A 68 5.73 -4.03 8.89
N ILE A 69 6.95 -4.46 8.55
CA ILE A 69 7.23 -5.17 7.30
C ILE A 69 7.26 -6.69 7.55
N LYS A 70 6.49 -7.42 6.74
CA LYS A 70 6.56 -8.89 6.67
C LYS A 70 7.04 -9.36 5.30
N LEU A 71 7.80 -10.45 5.29
CA LEU A 71 8.21 -11.11 4.06
C LEU A 71 7.11 -12.08 3.60
N GLY A 72 6.69 -11.92 2.35
CA GLY A 72 5.70 -12.76 1.69
C GLY A 72 6.30 -13.64 0.60
N PHE A 73 5.44 -14.01 -0.34
CA PHE A 73 5.76 -14.85 -1.49
C PHE A 73 7.05 -14.40 -2.19
N LYS A 74 7.99 -15.32 -2.38
CA LYS A 74 9.30 -15.07 -3.02
C LYS A 74 10.08 -13.86 -2.45
N GLY A 75 9.89 -13.56 -1.16
CA GLY A 75 10.60 -12.49 -0.47
C GLY A 75 10.07 -11.08 -0.76
N THR A 76 8.85 -10.96 -1.30
CA THR A 76 8.19 -9.64 -1.42
C THR A 76 8.03 -9.02 -0.03
N ARG A 77 8.41 -7.76 0.11
CA ARG A 77 8.22 -7.02 1.36
C ARG A 77 6.81 -6.44 1.37
N CYS A 78 6.07 -6.67 2.45
CA CYS A 78 4.66 -6.32 2.57
C CYS A 78 4.44 -5.47 3.81
N VAL A 79 3.68 -4.38 3.68
CA VAL A 79 3.26 -3.53 4.79
C VAL A 79 1.85 -2.99 4.51
N GLU A 80 1.05 -2.83 5.55
CA GLU A 80 -0.26 -2.15 5.49
C GLU A 80 -0.20 -0.85 6.27
N SER A 81 -0.63 0.26 5.68
CA SER A 81 -0.72 1.54 6.38
C SER A 81 -1.73 1.49 7.51
N GLY A 82 -2.87 0.85 7.25
CA GLY A 82 -4.03 0.86 8.14
C GLY A 82 -4.87 2.13 7.98
N GLY A 83 -5.97 2.17 8.74
CA GLY A 83 -6.92 3.27 8.74
C GLY A 83 -7.13 3.86 10.14
N PRO A 84 -7.70 5.08 10.23
CA PRO A 84 -8.24 5.56 11.48
C PRO A 84 -9.43 4.70 11.92
N GLU A 85 -9.80 4.81 13.18
CA GLU A 85 -11.09 4.26 13.64
C GLU A 85 -12.25 4.81 12.79
N PRO A 86 -13.21 3.95 12.40
CA PRO A 86 -14.36 4.37 11.62
C PRO A 86 -15.09 5.56 12.28
N GLY A 87 -15.20 6.66 11.53
CA GLY A 87 -15.90 7.87 11.97
C GLY A 87 -15.07 8.86 12.80
N VAL A 88 -13.80 8.57 13.10
CA VAL A 88 -12.98 9.42 14.00
C VAL A 88 -11.88 10.19 13.26
N GLY A 89 -11.20 9.58 12.28
CA GLY A 89 -10.03 10.16 11.64
C GLY A 89 -10.10 10.26 10.11
N CYS A 90 -9.00 10.75 9.53
CA CYS A 90 -8.84 10.86 8.07
C CYS A 90 -7.92 9.76 7.54
N ALA A 91 -8.47 8.85 6.74
CA ALA A 91 -7.70 7.77 6.10
C ALA A 91 -6.50 8.29 5.31
N GLY A 92 -6.68 9.39 4.56
CA GLY A 92 -5.60 10.02 3.83
C GLY A 92 -4.45 10.50 4.71
N ARG A 93 -4.73 11.00 5.92
CA ARG A 93 -3.66 11.39 6.88
C ARG A 93 -2.92 10.18 7.41
N GLY A 94 -3.63 9.06 7.62
CA GLY A 94 -3.02 7.79 8.02
C GLY A 94 -1.99 7.28 7.02
N ILE A 95 -2.29 7.38 5.71
CA ILE A 95 -1.34 7.01 4.64
C ILE A 95 -0.09 7.89 4.69
N ILE A 96 -0.26 9.21 4.82
CA ILE A 96 0.88 10.16 4.93
C ILE A 96 1.77 9.77 6.11
N THR A 97 1.18 9.56 7.29
CA THR A 97 1.92 9.15 8.49
C THR A 97 2.66 7.84 8.29
N SER A 98 2.00 6.83 7.70
CA SER A 98 2.61 5.52 7.46
C SER A 98 3.78 5.59 6.46
N VAL A 99 3.61 6.27 5.33
CA VAL A 99 4.65 6.39 4.30
C VAL A 99 5.86 7.16 4.84
N ASN A 100 5.63 8.24 5.61
CA ASN A 100 6.71 9.00 6.22
C ASN A 100 7.46 8.18 7.27
N LEU A 101 6.76 7.41 8.11
CA LEU A 101 7.42 6.51 9.06
C LEU A 101 8.28 5.47 8.33
N LEU A 102 7.77 4.84 7.28
CA LEU A 102 8.53 3.88 6.47
C LEU A 102 9.78 4.50 5.86
N GLU A 103 9.71 5.77 5.44
CA GLU A 103 10.88 6.51 4.94
C GLU A 103 11.90 6.77 6.05
N GLN A 104 11.45 7.19 7.24
CA GLN A 104 12.32 7.40 8.40
C GLN A 104 13.02 6.12 8.86
N LEU A 105 12.30 4.99 8.83
CA LEU A 105 12.83 3.66 9.18
C LEU A 105 13.69 3.03 8.06
N GLY A 106 13.91 3.73 6.95
CA GLY A 106 14.77 3.27 5.87
C GLY A 106 14.18 2.16 4.99
N ALA A 107 12.85 1.97 4.98
CA ALA A 107 12.18 0.94 4.19
C ALA A 107 12.53 0.98 2.68
N TYR A 108 12.87 2.17 2.18
CA TYR A 108 13.19 2.45 0.78
C TYR A 108 14.70 2.52 0.49
N ASP A 109 15.56 2.24 1.47
CA ASP A 109 17.01 2.30 1.28
C ASP A 109 17.47 1.27 0.24
N GLN A 110 18.02 1.78 -0.87
CA GLN A 110 18.50 0.98 -1.99
C GLN A 110 19.76 0.19 -1.67
N ASN A 111 20.59 0.66 -0.73
CA ASN A 111 21.79 -0.06 -0.30
C ASN A 111 21.43 -1.30 0.53
N LEU A 112 20.35 -1.22 1.30
CA LEU A 112 19.88 -2.32 2.15
C LEU A 112 19.06 -3.34 1.35
N PHE A 113 18.09 -2.86 0.57
CA PHE A 113 17.07 -3.74 -0.02
C PHE A 113 17.20 -3.94 -1.52
N GLN A 114 17.91 -3.06 -2.24
CA GLN A 114 18.04 -3.11 -3.72
C GLN A 114 16.68 -3.29 -4.40
N THR A 115 15.70 -2.46 -4.02
CA THR A 115 14.29 -2.66 -4.43
C THR A 115 14.09 -2.18 -5.86
N ASP A 116 13.64 -3.09 -6.72
CA ASP A 116 13.32 -2.78 -8.13
C ASP A 116 12.01 -2.00 -8.26
N TYR A 117 10.99 -2.38 -7.48
CA TYR A 117 9.65 -1.78 -7.57
C TYR A 117 9.02 -1.53 -6.20
N VAL A 118 8.29 -0.42 -6.11
CA VAL A 118 7.41 -0.11 -4.98
C VAL A 118 5.98 0.03 -5.49
N PHE A 119 5.09 -0.82 -5.01
CA PHE A 119 3.67 -0.75 -5.31
C PHE A 119 2.92 -0.13 -4.14
N TYR A 120 2.23 0.98 -4.41
CA TYR A 120 1.24 1.55 -3.50
C TYR A 120 -0.15 1.10 -3.98
N ASP A 121 -0.87 0.32 -3.18
CA ASP A 121 -2.26 -0.08 -3.45
C ASP A 121 -3.20 0.92 -2.78
N VAL A 122 -3.74 1.88 -3.53
CA VAL A 122 -4.40 3.06 -2.96
C VAL A 122 -5.90 3.03 -3.23
N LEU A 123 -6.69 3.40 -2.22
CA LEU A 123 -8.13 3.59 -2.39
C LEU A 123 -8.41 4.68 -3.44
N GLY A 124 -9.25 4.36 -4.44
CA GLY A 124 -9.61 5.28 -5.53
C GLY A 124 -11.07 5.71 -5.54
N ASP A 125 -11.88 5.36 -4.53
CA ASP A 125 -13.26 5.83 -4.42
C ASP A 125 -13.35 7.32 -4.08
N VAL A 126 -12.36 7.82 -3.34
CA VAL A 126 -12.29 9.22 -2.92
C VAL A 126 -10.85 9.71 -3.10
N VAL A 127 -10.64 10.67 -4.01
CA VAL A 127 -9.32 11.25 -4.27
C VAL A 127 -9.16 12.54 -3.46
N CYS A 128 -9.04 12.39 -2.14
CA CYS A 128 -8.73 13.53 -1.26
C CYS A 128 -7.22 13.77 -1.19
N GLY A 129 -6.81 14.88 -0.58
CA GLY A 129 -5.39 15.29 -0.53
C GLY A 129 -4.43 14.23 0.02
N GLY A 130 -4.88 13.37 0.94
CA GLY A 130 -4.06 12.29 1.50
C GLY A 130 -3.98 11.04 0.63
N PHE A 131 -5.07 10.63 -0.02
CA PHE A 131 -5.02 9.51 -1.00
C PHE A 131 -4.22 9.89 -2.25
N ALA A 132 -4.16 11.19 -2.58
CA ALA A 132 -3.30 11.70 -3.65
C ALA A 132 -1.82 11.86 -3.24
N MET A 133 -1.45 11.63 -1.97
CA MET A 133 -0.09 11.90 -1.49
C MET A 133 1.00 11.12 -2.25
N PRO A 134 0.86 9.81 -2.55
CA PRO A 134 1.88 9.08 -3.29
C PRO A 134 2.23 9.74 -4.63
N MET A 135 1.24 10.30 -5.32
CA MET A 135 1.43 11.05 -6.57
C MET A 135 1.95 12.47 -6.32
N ARG A 136 1.33 13.22 -5.39
CA ARG A 136 1.66 14.64 -5.14
C ARG A 136 3.08 14.85 -4.61
N GLU A 137 3.57 13.92 -3.79
CA GLU A 137 4.92 13.97 -3.23
C GLU A 137 5.94 13.20 -4.07
N GLY A 138 5.57 12.74 -5.26
CA GLY A 138 6.47 12.07 -6.19
C GLY A 138 6.95 10.69 -5.73
N LYS A 139 6.34 10.11 -4.70
CA LYS A 139 6.65 8.74 -4.23
C LYS A 139 6.27 7.68 -5.27
N ALA A 140 5.25 7.95 -6.08
CA ALA A 140 4.85 7.15 -7.22
C ALA A 140 4.88 7.99 -8.49
N GLN A 141 5.75 7.62 -9.43
CA GLN A 141 5.90 8.28 -10.73
C GLN A 141 5.04 7.64 -11.82
N GLU A 142 4.73 6.35 -11.67
CA GLU A 142 3.86 5.60 -12.57
C GLU A 142 2.55 5.27 -11.88
N ILE A 143 1.43 5.60 -12.54
CA ILE A 143 0.07 5.38 -12.04
C ILE A 143 -0.66 4.44 -12.99
N TYR A 144 -1.21 3.37 -12.43
CA TYR A 144 -2.06 2.43 -13.16
C TYR A 144 -3.43 2.41 -12.51
N ILE A 145 -4.49 2.42 -13.33
CA ILE A 145 -5.88 2.43 -12.84
C ILE A 145 -6.56 1.14 -13.23
N VAL A 146 -7.08 0.40 -12.24
CA VAL A 146 -7.91 -0.78 -12.47
C VAL A 146 -9.36 -0.33 -12.66
N CYS A 147 -9.95 -0.72 -13.78
CA CYS A 147 -11.30 -0.31 -14.21
C CYS A 147 -12.06 -1.49 -14.85
N SER A 148 -13.37 -1.33 -15.03
CA SER A 148 -14.24 -2.25 -15.79
C SER A 148 -15.21 -1.46 -16.66
N GLY A 149 -16.09 -2.16 -17.39
CA GLY A 149 -17.16 -1.53 -18.16
C GLY A 149 -18.28 -0.88 -17.32
N GLU A 150 -18.21 -0.95 -15.98
CA GLU A 150 -19.18 -0.27 -15.12
C GLU A 150 -19.01 1.25 -15.19
N MET A 151 -20.12 1.98 -15.33
CA MET A 151 -20.14 3.45 -15.35
C MET A 151 -19.38 4.06 -14.16
N MET A 152 -19.59 3.52 -12.96
CA MET A 152 -18.93 4.03 -11.75
C MET A 152 -17.44 3.72 -11.70
N ALA A 153 -16.98 2.63 -12.32
CA ALA A 153 -15.56 2.33 -12.42
C ALA A 153 -14.88 3.31 -13.38
N MET A 154 -15.51 3.59 -14.53
CA MET A 154 -15.02 4.60 -15.49
C MET A 154 -15.04 6.01 -14.89
N TYR A 155 -16.08 6.36 -14.14
CA TYR A 155 -16.15 7.64 -13.43
C TYR A 155 -15.02 7.80 -12.41
N ALA A 156 -14.79 6.78 -11.57
CA ALA A 156 -13.70 6.80 -10.61
C ALA A 156 -12.32 6.86 -11.28
N ALA A 157 -12.15 6.21 -12.43
CA ALA A 157 -10.91 6.25 -13.20
C ALA A 157 -10.63 7.61 -13.85
N ASN A 158 -11.66 8.42 -14.09
CA ASN A 158 -11.53 9.74 -14.70
C ASN A 158 -11.25 10.86 -13.68
N ASN A 159 -11.46 10.60 -12.39
CA ASN A 159 -11.21 11.55 -11.30
C ASN A 159 -9.73 11.56 -10.88
#